data_AF-A0A952AVX0-F1
#
_entry.id   AF-A0A952AVX0-F1
#
_cell.length_a   1.000
_cell.length_b   1.000
_cell.length_c   1.000
_cell.angle_alpha   90.00
_cell.angle_beta   90.00
_cell.angle_gamma   90.00
#
_symmetry.space_group_name_H-M   'P 1'
#
loop_
_entity.id
_entity.type
_entity.pdbx_description
1 polymer ?
#
loop_
_entity_poly.entity_id
_entity_poly.type
_entity_poly.pdbx_seq_one_letter_code
_entity_poly.pdbx_strand_id
1 'polypeptide(L)' 'MNHNHDTEPDVLAETEQFGFAVWRSVEDDEEGYVYHVELGGISLHLSPEEWEDLVLLIRSASS' A
#
# COMPACT_ATOMS: atom_id res chain seq x y z
N MET A 1 8.59 -24.51 -18.05
CA MET A 1 7.89 -24.16 -16.79
C MET A 1 7.52 -22.69 -16.89
N ASN A 2 6.23 -22.33 -16.77
CA ASN A 2 5.78 -20.93 -16.83
C ASN A 2 5.55 -20.48 -15.39
N HIS A 3 6.52 -19.79 -14.80
CA HIS A 3 6.38 -19.19 -13.47
C HIS A 3 5.79 -17.80 -13.65
N ASN A 4 4.47 -17.72 -13.78
CA ASN A 4 3.74 -16.47 -13.61
C ASN A 4 3.23 -16.50 -12.17
N HIS A 5 4.08 -16.14 -11.20
CA HIS A 5 3.58 -15.69 -9.90
C HIS A 5 3.00 -14.31 -10.18
N ASP A 6 1.76 -14.30 -10.64
CA ASP A 6 0.94 -13.09 -10.65
C ASP A 6 0.58 -12.87 -9.18
N THR A 7 1.45 -12.21 -8.45
CA THR A 7 1.19 -11.81 -7.08
C THR A 7 0.23 -10.63 -7.17
N GLU A 8 -1.05 -10.94 -7.37
CA GLU A 8 -2.10 -9.93 -7.51
C GLU A 8 -2.07 -9.01 -6.27
N PRO A 9 -1.99 -7.68 -6.46
CA PRO A 9 -1.90 -6.75 -5.35
C PRO A 9 -3.19 -6.76 -4.51
N ASP A 10 -3.04 -6.72 -3.20
CA ASP A 10 -4.17 -6.70 -2.25
C ASP A 10 -4.59 -5.25 -1.99
N VAL A 11 -5.75 -4.87 -2.54
CA VAL A 11 -6.31 -3.51 -2.40
C VAL A 11 -7.01 -3.38 -1.05
N LEU A 12 -6.53 -2.44 -0.23
CA LEU A 12 -7.01 -2.21 1.13
C LEU A 12 -8.11 -1.14 1.17
N ALA A 13 -7.99 -0.11 0.33
CA ALA A 13 -8.98 0.96 0.21
C ALA A 13 -8.82 1.69 -1.12
N GLU A 14 -9.91 2.19 -1.69
CA GLU A 14 -9.86 3.07 -2.86
C GLU A 14 -11.00 4.08 -2.83
N THR A 15 -10.79 5.23 -3.47
CA THR A 15 -11.82 6.24 -3.72
C THR A 15 -11.95 6.46 -5.21
N GLU A 16 -13.17 6.40 -5.73
CA GLU A 16 -13.41 6.47 -7.17
C GLU A 16 -13.20 7.87 -7.76
N GLN A 17 -13.31 8.92 -6.95
CA GLN A 17 -13.42 10.29 -7.45
C GLN A 17 -12.10 11.02 -7.64
N PHE A 18 -11.09 10.73 -6.82
CA PHE A 18 -9.85 11.53 -6.79
C PHE A 18 -8.57 10.71 -6.92
N GLY A 19 -8.67 9.42 -7.25
CA GLY A 19 -7.49 8.56 -7.44
C GLY A 19 -6.70 8.35 -6.16
N PHE A 20 -7.40 8.27 -5.02
CA PHE A 20 -6.78 7.87 -3.76
C PHE A 20 -6.97 6.37 -3.58
N ALA A 21 -5.89 5.65 -3.34
CA ALA A 21 -5.93 4.21 -3.13
C ALA A 21 -4.83 3.78 -2.17
N VAL A 22 -5.07 2.67 -1.47
CA VAL A 22 -4.09 1.95 -0.67
C VAL A 22 -4.14 0.50 -1.08
N TRP A 23 -3.00 -0.05 -1.44
CA TRP A 23 -2.85 -1.46 -1.78
C TRP A 23 -1.48 -1.96 -1.30
N ARG A 24 -1.31 -3.27 -1.21
CA ARG A 24 -0.05 -3.88 -0.80
C ARG A 24 0.38 -4.99 -1.75
N SER A 25 1.68 -5.15 -1.91
CA SER A 25 2.30 -6.24 -2.66
C SER A 25 3.23 -7.04 -1.75
N VAL A 26 3.51 -8.28 -2.11
CA VAL A 26 4.55 -9.10 -1.46
C VAL A 26 5.86 -8.89 -2.21
N GLU A 27 6.96 -8.69 -1.51
CA GLU A 27 8.28 -8.62 -2.15
C GLU A 27 8.74 -10.02 -2.58
N ASP A 28 9.18 -10.17 -3.83
CA ASP A 28 9.49 -11.47 -4.44
C ASP A 28 10.61 -12.26 -3.73
N ASP A 29 11.45 -11.60 -2.91
CA ASP A 29 12.63 -12.18 -2.26
C ASP A 29 12.56 -12.20 -0.71
N GLU A 30 11.59 -11.52 -0.09
CA GLU A 30 11.48 -11.39 1.37
C GLU A 30 10.02 -11.63 1.82
N GLU A 31 9.79 -12.33 2.94
CA GLU A 31 8.45 -12.55 3.54
C GLU A 31 7.84 -11.23 4.09
N GLY A 32 7.80 -10.18 3.27
CA GLY A 32 7.44 -8.81 3.63
C GLY A 32 6.37 -8.24 2.70
N TYR A 33 5.69 -7.20 3.19
CA TYR A 33 4.72 -6.42 2.41
C TYR A 33 5.26 -5.01 2.17
N VAL A 34 5.06 -4.50 0.96
CA VAL A 34 5.19 -3.07 0.68
C VAL A 34 3.80 -2.48 0.54
N TYR A 35 3.54 -1.40 1.27
CA TYR A 35 2.29 -0.65 1.18
C TYR A 35 2.45 0.52 0.22
N HIS A 36 1.52 0.61 -0.71
CA HIS A 36 1.45 1.65 -1.72
C HIS A 36 0.27 2.56 -1.41
N VAL A 37 0.52 3.86 -1.26
CA VAL A 37 -0.50 4.87 -1.02
C VAL A 37 -0.51 5.86 -2.18
N GLU A 38 -1.57 5.81 -2.98
CA GLU A 38 -1.84 6.72 -4.07
C GLU A 38 -2.63 7.92 -3.55
N LEU A 39 -2.13 9.13 -3.80
CA LEU A 39 -2.74 10.41 -3.40
C LEU A 39 -2.94 11.32 -4.62
N GLY A 40 -3.47 10.75 -5.71
CA GLY A 40 -3.79 11.42 -6.98
C GLY A 40 -2.58 11.83 -7.83
N GLY A 41 -1.57 12.46 -7.24
CA GLY A 41 -0.34 12.90 -7.93
C GLY A 41 0.96 12.53 -7.21
N ILE A 42 0.85 11.86 -6.06
CA ILE A 42 1.96 11.38 -5.25
C ILE A 42 1.67 9.93 -4.88
N SER A 43 2.68 9.07 -5.03
CA SER A 43 2.63 7.67 -4.62
C SER A 43 3.68 7.45 -3.53
N LEU A 44 3.28 6.93 -2.38
CA LEU A 44 4.18 6.55 -1.30
C LEU A 44 4.37 5.04 -1.30
N HIS A 45 5.61 4.60 -1.12
CA HIS A 45 5.99 3.20 -0.93
C HIS A 45 6.54 3.07 0.48
N LEU A 46 5.93 2.22 1.28
CA LEU A 46 6.19 2.14 2.71
C LEU A 46 6.48 0.69 3.07
N SER A 47 7.52 0.49 3.87
CA SER A 47 7.71 -0.75 4.62
C SER A 47 6.56 -0.96 5.62
N PRO A 48 6.39 -2.18 6.17
CA PRO A 48 5.34 -2.44 7.16
C PRO A 48 5.42 -1.51 8.38
N GLU A 49 6.62 -1.21 8.87
CA GLU A 49 6.83 -0.33 10.04
C GLU A 49 6.42 1.11 9.73
N GLU A 50 6.82 1.65 8.57
CA GLU A 50 6.45 3.00 8.15
C GLU A 50 4.94 3.15 7.88
N TRP A 51 4.30 2.08 7.38
CA TRP A 51 2.86 2.05 7.19
C TRP A 51 2.10 2.15 8.53
N GLU A 52 2.53 1.40 9.55
CA GLU A 52 1.93 1.45 10.88
C GLU A 52 2.01 2.86 11.49
N ASP A 53 3.19 3.49 11.39
CA ASP A 53 3.41 4.87 11.87
C ASP A 53 2.55 5.89 11.12
N LEU A 54 2.43 5.76 9.80
CA LEU A 54 1.57 6.65 8.99
C LEU A 54 0.09 6.51 9.38
N VAL A 55 -0.40 5.28 9.55
CA VAL A 55 -1.79 5.03 9.97
C VAL A 55 -2.07 5.62 11.33
N LEU A 56 -1.13 5.47 12.28
CA LEU A 56 -1.25 6.06 13.61
C LEU A 56 -1.29 7.59 13.54
N LEU A 57 -0.41 8.20 12.73
CA LEU A 57 -0.37 9.64 12.52
C LEU A 57 -1.70 10.17 11.97
N ILE A 58 -2.23 9.57 10.90
CA ILE A 58 -3.50 9.99 10.27
C ILE A 58 -4.65 9.88 11.26
N ARG A 59 -4.76 8.77 11.98
CA ARG A 59 -5.81 8.56 13.02
C ARG A 59 -5.73 9.59 14.13
N SER A 60 -4.52 10.00 14.50
CA SER A 60 -4.30 11.03 15.52
C SER A 60 -4.66 12.43 15.00
N ALA A 61 -4.40 12.70 13.72
CA ALA A 61 -4.69 13.98 13.07
C ALA A 61 -6.17 14.17 12.72
N SER A 62 -6.93 13.10 12.52
CA SER A 62 -8.37 13.15 12.18
C SER A 62 -9.30 13.41 13.38
N SER A 63 -8.79 14.03 14.46
CA SER A 63 -9.53 14.29 15.69
C SER A 63 -10.40 15.54 15.63
#